data_AF-X6EVG6-F1
#
_entry.id   AF-X6EVG6-F1
#
_cell.length_a   1.000
_cell.length_b   1.000
_cell.length_c   1.000
_cell.angle_alpha   90.00
_cell.angle_beta   90.00
_cell.angle_gamma   90.00
#
_symmetry.space_group_name_H-M   'P 1'
#
loop_
_entity.id
_entity.type
_entity.pdbx_description
1 polymer ?
#
loop_
_entity_poly.entity_id
_entity_poly.type
_entity_poly.pdbx_seq_one_letter_code
_entity_poly.pdbx_strand_id
1 'polypeptide(L)'
;MKSALVLTIAALAALGFGMPAQAAGFTNIVISATKDGGMPQSNFPVETPVIYVSADLVDIAPTSKITFSWVSVDSHGAAPENYTIDKVDLDVGANNQADSQLSKPTAGWPEGTYRVDLAIDGSVAESVPFSIP
;
A
#
# COMPACT_ATOMS: atom_id res chain seq x y z
N MET A 1 32.39 -68.32 -13.19
CA MET A 1 33.08 -67.33 -14.06
C MET A 1 32.02 -66.46 -14.71
N LYS A 2 32.30 -65.15 -14.84
CA LYS A 2 31.52 -64.06 -15.48
C LYS A 2 30.43 -63.45 -14.57
N SER A 3 30.75 -62.41 -13.79
CA SER A 3 30.76 -60.97 -14.15
C SER A 3 29.34 -60.47 -14.47
N ALA A 4 28.67 -59.78 -13.53
CA ALA A 4 28.71 -58.34 -13.25
C ALA A 4 27.71 -57.54 -14.12
N LEU A 5 26.75 -56.86 -13.47
CA LEU A 5 26.44 -55.46 -13.75
C LEU A 5 25.65 -54.86 -12.57
N VAL A 6 26.32 -53.97 -11.83
CA VAL A 6 25.69 -53.08 -10.86
C VAL A 6 25.17 -51.88 -11.64
N LEU A 7 23.86 -51.64 -11.61
CA LEU A 7 23.24 -50.43 -12.14
C LEU A 7 22.83 -49.56 -10.95
N THR A 8 23.76 -48.72 -10.51
CA THR A 8 23.46 -47.59 -9.60
C THR A 8 22.76 -46.51 -10.40
N ILE A 9 21.46 -46.33 -10.17
CA ILE A 9 20.72 -45.14 -10.61
C ILE A 9 20.88 -44.10 -9.50
N ALA A 10 21.73 -43.10 -9.71
CA ALA A 10 21.75 -41.89 -8.91
C ALA A 10 20.63 -40.96 -9.42
N ALA A 11 19.49 -40.93 -8.73
CA ALA A 11 18.47 -39.92 -8.96
C ALA A 11 18.93 -38.60 -8.33
N LEU A 12 19.35 -37.67 -9.18
CA LEU A 12 19.72 -36.31 -8.77
C LEU A 12 18.44 -35.51 -8.50
N ALA A 13 18.04 -35.40 -7.23
CA ALA A 13 16.97 -34.49 -6.83
C ALA A 13 17.49 -33.04 -6.91
N ALA A 14 17.17 -32.35 -8.00
CA ALA A 14 17.34 -30.90 -8.07
C ALA A 14 16.32 -30.24 -7.12
N LEU A 15 16.77 -29.89 -5.91
CA LEU A 15 16.05 -28.96 -5.04
C LEU A 15 16.09 -27.58 -5.71
N GLY A 16 15.12 -27.33 -6.59
CA GLY A 16 14.83 -25.98 -7.04
C GLY A 16 14.36 -25.16 -5.86
N PHE A 17 15.26 -24.41 -5.23
CA PHE A 17 14.87 -23.30 -4.38
C PHE A 17 14.22 -22.26 -5.28
N GLY A 18 12.90 -22.36 -5.47
CA GLY A 18 12.12 -21.27 -6.03
C GLY A 18 12.33 -20.07 -5.11
N MET A 19 13.06 -19.06 -5.59
CA MET A 19 13.06 -17.76 -4.92
C MET A 19 11.59 -17.31 -4.87
N PRO A 20 11.08 -16.84 -3.72
CA PRO A 20 9.74 -16.30 -3.68
C PRO A 20 9.68 -15.16 -4.70
N ALA A 21 8.78 -15.26 -5.68
CA ALA A 21 8.46 -14.12 -6.52
C ALA A 21 8.00 -12.99 -5.59
N GLN A 22 8.61 -11.81 -5.72
CA GLN A 22 8.18 -10.63 -4.98
C GLN A 22 6.70 -10.39 -5.32
N ALA A 23 5.85 -10.25 -4.32
CA ALA A 23 4.44 -9.99 -4.55
C ALA A 23 4.28 -8.55 -5.07
N ALA A 24 3.43 -8.37 -6.09
CA ALA A 24 3.05 -7.03 -6.56
C ALA A 24 2.52 -6.20 -5.38
N GLY A 25 2.96 -4.95 -5.27
CA GLY A 25 2.64 -4.16 -4.10
C GLY A 25 3.21 -2.75 -4.11
N PHE A 26 3.11 -2.13 -2.95
CA PHE A 26 3.56 -0.77 -2.69
C PHE A 26 4.81 -0.80 -1.82
N THR A 27 5.80 0.02 -2.13
CA THR A 27 6.99 0.22 -1.28
C THR A 27 7.23 1.71 -1.08
N ASN A 28 8.12 2.05 -0.14
CA ASN A 28 8.47 3.45 0.17
C ASN A 28 7.23 4.33 0.39
N ILE A 29 6.25 3.80 1.12
CA ILE A 29 5.00 4.52 1.37
C ILE A 29 5.27 5.64 2.36
N VAL A 30 4.97 6.87 1.96
CA VAL A 30 5.17 8.07 2.79
C VAL A 30 3.87 8.80 2.92
N ILE A 31 3.42 9.02 4.15
CA ILE A 31 2.36 9.97 4.46
C ILE A 31 2.96 11.23 5.11
N SER A 32 2.61 12.41 4.59
CA SER A 32 3.24 13.68 4.96
C SER A 32 2.32 14.88 4.69
N ALA A 33 2.60 16.01 5.34
CA ALA A 33 1.98 17.30 5.03
C ALA A 33 2.66 18.01 3.85
N THR A 34 3.75 17.43 3.33
CA THR A 34 4.50 17.94 2.18
C THR A 34 4.22 17.08 0.95
N LYS A 35 3.91 17.74 -0.17
CA LYS A 35 3.70 17.07 -1.46
C LYS A 35 4.98 16.34 -1.92
N ASP A 36 4.81 15.27 -2.68
CA ASP A 36 5.87 14.42 -3.25
C ASP A 36 6.70 13.64 -2.19
N GLY A 37 6.22 13.61 -0.96
CA GLY A 37 6.90 12.96 0.16
C GLY A 37 7.88 13.89 0.86
N GLY A 38 7.79 13.91 2.19
CA GLY A 38 8.73 14.58 3.08
C GLY A 38 9.22 13.62 4.15
N MET A 39 9.52 14.14 5.33
CA MET A 39 9.68 13.27 6.50
C MET A 39 8.35 12.54 6.74
N PRO A 40 8.33 11.20 6.86
CA PRO A 40 7.13 10.46 7.20
C PRO A 40 6.56 10.94 8.54
N GLN A 41 5.24 11.12 8.58
CA GLN A 41 4.52 11.55 9.77
C GLN A 41 3.41 10.55 10.09
N SER A 42 2.99 10.45 11.34
CA SER A 42 1.80 9.67 11.72
C SER A 42 0.79 10.50 12.49
N ASN A 43 1.08 11.78 12.72
CA ASN A 43 0.25 12.70 13.47
C ASN A 43 0.25 14.04 12.73
N PHE A 44 -0.95 14.60 12.53
CA PHE A 44 -1.13 15.86 11.83
C PHE A 44 -1.97 16.82 12.69
N PRO A 45 -1.57 18.09 12.84
CA PRO A 45 -2.44 19.08 13.49
C PRO A 45 -3.81 19.21 12.82
N VAL A 46 -4.83 19.56 13.59
CA VAL A 46 -6.21 19.85 13.12
C VAL A 46 -6.25 20.85 11.95
N GLU A 47 -5.27 21.74 11.88
CA GLU A 47 -5.16 22.78 10.86
C GLU A 47 -4.28 22.43 9.65
N THR A 48 -3.79 21.19 9.55
CA THR A 48 -2.97 20.73 8.42
C THR A 48 -3.73 20.94 7.10
N PRO A 49 -3.26 21.76 6.16
CA PRO A 49 -4.05 22.10 4.97
C PRO A 49 -4.36 20.92 4.05
N VAL A 50 -3.36 20.06 3.84
CA VAL A 50 -3.46 18.88 2.97
C VAL A 50 -2.58 17.78 3.54
N ILE A 51 -3.06 16.55 3.52
CA ILE A 51 -2.29 15.34 3.83
C ILE A 51 -2.08 14.58 2.52
N TYR A 52 -0.83 14.21 2.23
CA TYR A 52 -0.43 13.48 1.05
C TYR A 52 -0.01 12.07 1.42
N VAL A 53 -0.27 11.11 0.55
CA VAL A 53 0.36 9.80 0.55
C VAL A 53 1.03 9.57 -0.80
N SER A 54 2.24 9.03 -0.80
CA SER A 54 2.95 8.58 -2.00
C SER A 54 3.49 7.16 -1.78
N ALA A 55 3.65 6.41 -2.86
CA ALA A 55 4.24 5.08 -2.85
C ALA A 55 4.93 4.75 -4.18
N ASP A 56 6.00 3.96 -4.11
CA ASP A 56 6.58 3.29 -5.27
C ASP A 56 5.77 2.03 -5.61
N LEU A 57 5.58 1.79 -6.90
CA LEU A 57 4.85 0.64 -7.43
C LEU A 57 5.85 -0.46 -7.80
N VAL A 58 5.70 -1.64 -7.21
CA VAL A 58 6.59 -2.78 -7.43
C VAL A 58 5.80 -3.93 -8.04
N ASP A 59 6.21 -4.36 -9.24
CA ASP A 59 5.64 -5.51 -9.96
C ASP A 59 4.11 -5.45 -10.17
N ILE A 60 3.50 -4.25 -10.06
CA ILE A 60 2.08 -4.02 -10.38
C ILE A 60 1.91 -3.92 -11.90
N ALA A 61 0.94 -4.66 -12.45
CA ALA A 61 0.74 -4.69 -13.89
C ALA A 61 0.31 -3.31 -14.44
N PRO A 62 0.82 -2.87 -15.60
CA PRO A 62 0.39 -1.62 -16.25
C PRO A 62 -1.12 -1.51 -16.54
N THR A 63 -1.81 -2.64 -16.61
CA THR A 63 -3.26 -2.72 -16.84
C THR A 63 -4.07 -2.70 -15.55
N SER A 64 -3.43 -2.77 -14.39
CA SER A 64 -4.11 -2.74 -13.09
C SER A 64 -4.56 -1.33 -12.75
N LYS A 65 -5.53 -1.27 -11.83
CA LYS A 65 -6.00 -0.05 -11.20
C LYS A 65 -5.57 -0.02 -9.75
N ILE A 66 -5.01 1.11 -9.32
CA ILE A 66 -4.75 1.42 -7.92
C ILE A 66 -5.90 2.27 -7.39
N THR A 67 -6.33 2.00 -6.16
CA THR A 67 -7.29 2.84 -5.45
C THR A 67 -6.70 3.29 -4.12
N PHE A 68 -6.68 4.59 -3.86
CA PHE A 68 -6.46 5.16 -2.54
C PHE A 68 -7.81 5.44 -1.90
N SER A 69 -8.10 4.81 -0.76
CA SER A 69 -9.32 5.07 0.02
C SER A 69 -8.96 5.73 1.34
N TRP A 70 -9.39 6.98 1.52
CA TRP A 70 -9.22 7.71 2.77
C TRP A 70 -10.36 7.39 3.71
N VAL A 71 -10.04 6.93 4.92
CA VAL A 71 -11.02 6.40 5.86
C VAL A 71 -10.86 7.06 7.23
N SER A 72 -11.96 7.58 7.76
CA SER A 72 -12.09 7.90 9.18
C SER A 72 -12.37 6.60 9.93
N VAL A 73 -11.42 6.16 10.75
CA VAL A 73 -11.57 4.94 11.55
C VAL A 73 -12.49 5.23 12.73
N ASP A 74 -12.14 6.26 13.49
CA ASP A 74 -12.94 6.84 14.57
C ASP A 74 -12.65 8.34 14.62
N SER A 75 -13.70 9.15 14.46
CA SER A 75 -13.64 10.62 14.55
C SER A 75 -14.50 11.16 15.69
N HIS A 76 -14.69 10.35 16.73
CA HIS A 76 -15.41 10.68 17.96
C HIS A 76 -16.81 11.28 17.71
N GLY A 77 -17.50 10.75 16.69
CA GLY A 77 -18.87 11.14 16.34
C GLY A 77 -18.99 12.17 15.21
N ALA A 78 -17.89 12.64 14.60
CA ALA A 78 -17.97 13.48 13.39
C ALA A 78 -18.45 12.69 12.15
N ALA A 79 -18.15 11.38 12.10
CA ALA A 79 -18.65 10.43 11.11
C ALA A 79 -18.89 9.05 11.76
N PRO A 80 -19.65 8.14 11.11
CA PRO A 80 -19.70 6.74 11.53
C PRO A 80 -18.30 6.10 11.56
N GLU A 81 -18.12 5.08 12.38
CA GLU A 81 -16.86 4.30 12.39
C GLU A 81 -16.57 3.71 11.00
N ASN A 82 -15.29 3.68 10.63
CA ASN A 82 -14.81 3.19 9.34
C ASN A 82 -15.46 3.87 8.12
N TYR A 83 -15.83 5.15 8.26
CA TYR A 83 -16.40 5.93 7.17
C TYR A 83 -15.37 6.26 6.10
N THR A 84 -15.63 5.85 4.85
CA THR A 84 -14.83 6.29 3.69
C THR A 84 -15.10 7.77 3.42
N ILE A 85 -14.07 8.60 3.57
CA ILE A 85 -14.11 10.04 3.32
C ILE A 85 -14.06 10.32 1.82
N ASP A 86 -13.08 9.70 1.15
CA ASP A 86 -12.85 9.89 -0.28
C ASP A 86 -12.14 8.68 -0.90
N LYS A 87 -12.25 8.54 -2.22
CA LYS A 87 -11.58 7.51 -3.02
C LYS A 87 -11.03 8.09 -4.31
N VAL A 88 -9.78 7.75 -4.62
CA VAL A 88 -9.11 8.12 -5.87
C VAL A 88 -8.67 6.85 -6.59
N ASP A 89 -9.13 6.69 -7.83
CA ASP A 89 -8.73 5.61 -8.72
C ASP A 89 -7.66 6.12 -9.71
N LEU A 90 -6.63 5.31 -9.93
CA LEU A 90 -5.51 5.60 -10.84
C LEU A 90 -5.22 4.37 -11.70
N ASP A 91 -5.21 4.53 -13.01
CA ASP A 91 -4.70 3.50 -13.92
C ASP A 91 -3.16 3.49 -13.87
N VAL A 92 -2.56 2.32 -13.64
CA VAL A 92 -1.11 2.20 -13.40
C VAL A 92 -0.31 2.66 -14.63
N GLY A 93 -0.62 2.14 -15.82
CA GLY A 93 0.06 2.51 -17.06
C GLY A 93 1.58 2.34 -16.98
N ALA A 94 2.32 3.37 -17.39
CA ALA A 94 3.79 3.39 -17.35
C ALA A 94 4.35 3.97 -16.03
N ASN A 95 3.50 4.25 -15.04
CA ASN A 95 3.93 4.87 -13.80
C ASN A 95 4.67 3.85 -12.91
N ASN A 96 5.70 4.31 -12.22
CA ASN A 96 6.41 3.57 -11.18
C ASN A 96 6.14 4.14 -9.77
N GLN A 97 5.34 5.20 -9.68
CA GLN A 97 4.92 5.86 -8.45
C GLN A 97 3.45 6.23 -8.56
N ALA A 98 2.78 6.28 -7.42
CA ALA A 98 1.44 6.83 -7.31
C ALA A 98 1.31 7.66 -6.04
N ASP A 99 0.48 8.69 -6.10
CA ASP A 99 0.17 9.54 -4.97
C ASP A 99 -1.32 9.88 -4.92
N SER A 100 -1.77 10.25 -3.72
CA SER A 100 -3.09 10.80 -3.47
C SER A 100 -2.98 11.86 -2.37
N GLN A 101 -3.97 12.73 -2.30
CA GLN A 101 -4.07 13.73 -1.25
C GLN A 101 -5.49 13.86 -0.72
N LEU A 102 -5.62 14.35 0.50
CA LEU A 102 -6.88 14.75 1.09
C LEU A 102 -6.74 16.14 1.71
N SER A 103 -7.60 17.06 1.29
CA SER A 103 -7.62 18.44 1.78
C SER A 103 -8.44 18.55 3.07
N LYS A 104 -8.02 19.47 3.94
CA LYS A 104 -8.71 19.78 5.20
C LYS A 104 -10.19 20.12 4.97
N PRO A 105 -11.13 19.57 5.75
CA PRO A 105 -12.51 20.06 5.79
C PRO A 105 -12.58 21.52 6.23
N THR A 106 -13.71 22.20 5.96
CA THR A 106 -13.87 23.63 6.27
C THR A 106 -13.66 23.94 7.76
N ALA A 107 -14.11 23.06 8.65
CA ALA A 107 -14.00 23.24 10.10
C ALA A 107 -12.69 22.70 10.71
N GLY A 108 -11.74 22.28 9.89
CA GLY A 108 -10.56 21.53 10.36
C GLY A 108 -10.77 20.02 10.28
N TRP A 109 -9.69 19.27 10.51
CA TRP A 109 -9.79 17.83 10.66
C TRP A 109 -10.44 17.47 12.00
N PRO A 110 -11.46 16.59 12.03
CA PRO A 110 -11.93 16.05 13.30
C PRO A 110 -10.79 15.31 14.02
N GLU A 111 -10.67 15.50 15.33
CA GLU A 111 -9.78 14.69 16.15
C GLU A 111 -10.15 13.22 16.02
N GLY A 112 -9.15 12.34 15.96
CA GLY A 112 -9.40 10.91 15.82
C GLY A 112 -8.32 10.15 15.07
N THR A 113 -8.69 8.94 14.67
CA THR A 113 -7.83 7.99 13.95
C THR A 113 -8.32 7.78 12.54
N TYR A 114 -7.37 7.67 11.63
CA TYR A 114 -7.60 7.63 10.20
C TYR A 114 -6.65 6.61 9.57
N ARG A 115 -6.96 6.24 8.33
CA ARG A 115 -6.03 5.51 7.48
C ARG A 115 -6.25 5.85 6.01
N VAL A 116 -5.24 5.56 5.20
CA VAL A 116 -5.41 5.43 3.76
C VAL A 116 -5.15 3.98 3.37
N ASP A 117 -6.14 3.35 2.75
CA ASP A 117 -6.03 2.00 2.18
C ASP A 117 -5.56 2.11 0.73
N LEU A 118 -4.48 1.41 0.39
CA LEU A 118 -3.96 1.28 -0.96
C LEU A 118 -4.34 -0.09 -1.49
N ALA A 119 -5.15 -0.11 -2.54
CA ALA A 119 -5.67 -1.33 -3.15
C ALA A 119 -5.16 -1.51 -4.58
N ILE A 120 -4.99 -2.77 -5.00
CA ILE A 120 -4.71 -3.18 -6.38
C ILE A 120 -5.93 -3.98 -6.85
N ASP A 121 -6.56 -3.53 -7.94
CA ASP A 121 -7.72 -4.18 -8.55
C ASP A 121 -8.84 -4.51 -7.53
N GLY A 122 -9.05 -3.60 -6.59
CA GLY A 122 -10.09 -3.69 -5.55
C GLY A 122 -9.70 -4.49 -4.31
N SER A 123 -8.53 -5.13 -4.26
CA SER A 123 -8.01 -5.80 -3.07
C SER A 123 -7.04 -4.88 -2.32
N VAL A 124 -7.32 -4.59 -1.05
CA VAL A 124 -6.41 -3.81 -0.19
C VAL A 124 -5.11 -4.59 -0.02
N ALA A 125 -3.99 -3.96 -0.39
CA ALA A 125 -2.65 -4.50 -0.21
C ALA A 125 -1.96 -3.90 1.01
N GLU A 126 -2.16 -2.59 1.24
CA GLU A 126 -1.54 -1.85 2.34
C GLU A 126 -2.53 -0.88 2.99
N SER A 127 -2.37 -0.64 4.29
CA SER A 127 -3.17 0.33 5.06
C SER A 127 -2.24 1.17 5.91
N VAL A 128 -2.21 2.48 5.66
CA VAL A 128 -1.31 3.42 6.35
C VAL A 128 -2.09 4.22 7.39
N PRO A 129 -1.86 4.00 8.70
CA PRO A 129 -2.56 4.72 9.75
C PRO A 129 -1.98 6.11 9.98
N PHE A 130 -2.83 7.06 10.38
CA PHE A 130 -2.43 8.35 10.95
C PHE A 130 -3.47 8.86 11.94
N SER A 131 -3.13 9.88 12.72
CA SER A 131 -4.05 10.50 13.66
C SER A 131 -4.05 12.02 13.60
N ILE A 132 -5.17 12.57 14.06
CA ILE A 132 -5.35 13.99 14.37
C ILE A 132 -5.53 14.06 15.89
N PRO A 133 -4.56 14.60 16.64
CA PRO A 133 -4.59 14.63 18.10
C PRO A 133 -5.55 15.68 18.64
#